data_AF-A0A164TA09-F1
#
_entry.id   AF-A0A164TA09-F1
#
_cell.length_a   1.000
_cell.length_b   1.000
_cell.length_c   1.000
_cell.angle_alpha   90.00
_cell.angle_beta   90.00
_cell.angle_gamma   90.00
#
_symmetry.space_group_name_H-M   'P 1'
#
loop_
_entity.id
_entity.type
_entity.pdbx_description
1 polymer ?
#
loop_
_entity_poly.entity_id
_entity_poly.type
_entity_poly.pdbx_seq_one_letter_code
_entity_poly.pdbx_strand_id
1 'polypeptide(L)'
;PQSAESDPIVPCHKSLWDYLTDKNRSEFHHVDRSLHQLPLLKACLQVLMSELETDLLREDVLNSRSGNITFSSEPMKRRISPQLRYACLFWTFHLSLVKYDQSVDCIVRKFLENNLL
;
A
#
# COMPACT_ATOMS: atom_id res chain seq x y z
N PRO A 1 26.41 10.39 -12.46
CA PRO A 1 24.98 10.49 -12.09
C PRO A 1 24.69 9.57 -10.91
N GLN A 2 24.64 10.12 -9.70
CA GLN A 2 24.31 9.38 -8.47
C GLN A 2 22.82 9.03 -8.47
N SER A 3 22.54 7.73 -8.52
CA SER A 3 21.20 7.17 -8.41
C SER A 3 20.66 7.44 -6.99
N ALA A 4 19.51 8.11 -6.90
CA ALA A 4 18.76 8.21 -5.65
C ALA A 4 18.18 6.83 -5.32
N GLU A 5 18.69 6.22 -4.24
CA GLU A 5 18.47 4.81 -3.86
C GLU A 5 17.08 4.53 -3.25
N SER A 6 16.08 5.41 -3.42
CA SER A 6 14.78 5.27 -2.75
C SER A 6 13.56 5.50 -3.65
N ASP A 7 13.73 5.77 -4.94
CA ASP A 7 12.58 5.95 -5.82
C ASP A 7 12.12 4.59 -6.37
N PRO A 8 10.80 4.28 -6.31
CA PRO A 8 10.29 3.05 -6.88
C PRO A 8 10.62 3.00 -8.38
N ILE A 9 11.13 1.85 -8.84
CA ILE A 9 11.48 1.64 -10.25
C ILE A 9 10.18 1.62 -11.04
N VAL A 10 9.85 2.73 -11.69
CA VAL A 10 8.69 2.84 -12.59
C VAL A 10 9.19 2.72 -14.03
N PRO A 11 8.57 1.86 -14.86
CA PRO A 11 8.81 1.88 -16.30
C PRO A 11 8.62 3.29 -16.85
N CYS A 12 9.72 3.89 -17.32
CA CYS A 12 9.84 5.31 -17.63
C CYS A 12 8.93 5.76 -18.80
N HIS A 13 8.40 4.81 -19.58
CA HIS A 13 7.59 5.13 -20.76
C HIS A 13 6.28 4.34 -20.81
N LYS A 14 5.17 5.05 -21.06
CA LYS A 14 3.81 4.50 -21.13
C LYS A 14 3.69 3.35 -22.13
N SER A 15 4.38 3.43 -23.27
CA SER A 15 4.33 2.35 -24.28
C SER A 15 4.92 1.02 -23.77
N LEU A 16 5.89 1.06 -22.86
CA LEU A 16 6.48 -0.15 -22.27
C LEU A 16 5.47 -0.80 -21.33
N TRP A 17 4.78 0.01 -20.51
CA TRP A 17 3.68 -0.45 -19.67
C TRP A 17 2.54 -1.06 -20.49
N ASP A 18 2.10 -0.36 -21.54
CA ASP A 18 1.03 -0.83 -22.42
C ASP A 18 1.42 -2.12 -23.15
N TYR A 19 2.69 -2.26 -23.53
CA TYR A 19 3.22 -3.49 -24.12
C TYR A 19 3.19 -4.66 -23.12
N LEU A 20 3.82 -4.50 -21.95
CA LEU A 20 3.94 -5.57 -20.95
C LEU A 20 2.59 -6.06 -20.42
N THR A 21 1.56 -5.22 -20.47
CA THR A 21 0.26 -5.52 -19.88
C THR A 21 -0.80 -5.92 -20.90
N ASP A 22 -0.49 -5.85 -22.19
CA ASP A 22 -1.30 -6.44 -23.26
C ASP A 22 -0.73 -7.81 -23.64
N LYS A 23 -1.44 -8.88 -23.27
CA LYS A 23 -1.04 -10.26 -23.54
C LYS A 23 -0.87 -10.54 -25.04
N ASN A 24 -1.67 -9.92 -25.89
CA ASN A 24 -1.61 -10.13 -27.34
C ASN A 24 -0.37 -9.49 -27.95
N ARG A 25 0.15 -8.42 -27.32
CA ARG A 25 1.32 -7.69 -27.82
C ARG A 25 2.63 -8.20 -27.22
N SER A 26 2.62 -8.61 -25.95
CA SER A 26 3.82 -9.03 -25.24
C SER A 26 4.07 -10.53 -25.24
N GLU A 27 3.07 -11.34 -25.55
CA GLU A 27 3.16 -12.81 -25.61
C GLU A 27 3.92 -13.40 -24.42
N PHE A 28 5.16 -13.87 -24.64
CA PHE A 28 6.04 -14.45 -23.62
C PHE A 28 6.45 -13.45 -22.52
N HIS A 29 6.47 -12.16 -22.83
CA HIS A 29 6.84 -11.09 -21.91
C HIS A 29 5.64 -10.48 -21.17
N HIS A 30 4.46 -11.10 -21.27
CA HIS A 30 3.26 -10.58 -20.62
C HIS A 30 3.36 -10.65 -19.10
N VAL A 31 3.07 -9.51 -18.45
CA VAL A 31 2.97 -9.39 -17.00
C VAL A 31 1.50 -9.42 -16.59
N ASP A 32 1.09 -10.53 -15.99
CA ASP A 32 -0.25 -10.67 -15.42
C ASP A 32 -0.35 -9.93 -14.08
N ARG A 33 -1.06 -8.79 -14.09
CA ARG A 33 -1.27 -7.94 -12.90
C ARG A 33 -2.05 -8.65 -11.80
N SER A 34 -2.88 -9.64 -12.13
CA SER A 34 -3.69 -10.36 -11.15
C SER A 34 -2.84 -11.24 -10.25
N LEU A 35 -1.70 -11.76 -10.74
CA LEU A 35 -0.76 -12.56 -9.94
C LEU A 35 -0.11 -11.75 -8.82
N HIS A 36 -0.03 -10.43 -8.96
CA HIS A 36 0.65 -9.56 -8.00
C HIS A 36 -0.25 -9.01 -6.90
N GLN A 37 -1.58 -9.13 -7.02
CA GLN A 37 -2.51 -8.54 -6.04
C GLN A 37 -2.41 -9.21 -4.66
N LEU A 38 -2.28 -10.54 -4.62
CA LEU A 38 -2.18 -11.28 -3.37
C LEU A 38 -0.85 -11.01 -2.63
N PRO A 39 0.33 -11.06 -3.30
CA PRO A 39 1.58 -10.64 -2.69
C PRO A 39 1.55 -9.19 -2.18
N LEU A 40 0.99 -8.26 -2.97
CA LEU A 40 0.90 -6.85 -2.57
C LEU A 40 -0.01 -6.65 -1.36
N LEU A 41 -1.17 -7.32 -1.32
CA LEU A 41 -2.05 -7.30 -0.16
C LEU A 41 -1.31 -7.80 1.09
N LYS A 42 -0.62 -8.94 1.01
CA LYS A 42 0.13 -9.50 2.14
C LYS A 42 1.22 -8.55 2.62
N ALA A 43 1.99 -7.96 1.69
CA ALA A 43 3.01 -6.98 2.03
C ALA A 43 2.42 -5.73 2.69
N CYS A 44 1.30 -5.21 2.17
CA CYS A 44 0.62 -4.06 2.76
C CYS A 44 0.16 -4.36 4.20
N LEU A 45 -0.49 -5.50 4.42
CA LEU A 45 -0.95 -5.89 5.76
C LEU A 45 0.21 -6.10 6.73
N GLN A 46 1.34 -6.66 6.28
CA GLN A 46 2.55 -6.79 7.09
C GLN A 46 3.11 -5.43 7.50
N VAL A 47 3.26 -4.51 6.54
CA VAL A 47 3.73 -3.14 6.79
C VAL A 47 2.80 -2.41 7.76
N LEU A 48 1.49 -2.53 7.57
CA LEU A 48 0.51 -1.97 8.51
C LEU A 48 0.69 -2.56 9.90
N MET A 49 0.80 -3.88 10.04
CA MET A 49 0.98 -4.50 11.35
C MET A 49 2.32 -4.17 12.02
N SER A 50 3.37 -3.81 11.26
CA SER A 50 4.71 -3.54 11.80
C SER A 50 4.98 -2.07 12.06
N GLU A 51 4.44 -1.17 11.23
CA GLU A 51 4.78 0.26 11.24
C GLU A 51 3.61 1.15 11.67
N LEU A 52 2.38 0.62 11.74
CA LEU A 52 1.24 1.37 12.26
C LEU A 52 1.33 1.40 13.79
N GLU A 53 2.15 2.30 14.31
CA GLU A 53 2.10 2.64 15.73
C GLU A 53 0.72 3.26 16.03
N THR A 54 -0.03 2.63 16.94
CA THR A 54 -1.41 3.03 17.31
C THR A 54 -1.54 4.48 17.76
N ASP A 55 -0.45 5.10 18.21
CA ASP A 55 -0.43 6.48 18.67
C ASP A 55 -0.58 7.52 17.55
N LEU A 56 -0.15 7.20 16.31
CA LEU A 56 -0.30 8.11 15.16
C LEU A 56 -1.78 8.31 14.78
N LEU A 57 -2.57 7.23 14.78
CA LEU A 57 -4.00 7.30 14.45
C LEU A 57 -4.85 7.97 15.54
N ARG A 58 -4.44 7.86 16.81
CA ARG A 58 -5.18 8.49 17.93
C ARG A 58 -5.13 10.01 17.84
N GLU A 59 -3.97 10.58 17.53
CA GLU A 59 -3.78 12.03 17.46
C GLU A 59 -4.55 12.63 16.27
N ASP A 60 -4.54 11.94 15.12
CA ASP A 60 -5.24 12.36 13.90
C ASP A 60 -6.78 12.26 14.01
N VAL A 61 -7.30 11.21 14.64
CA VAL A 61 -8.74 11.06 14.91
C VAL A 61 -9.23 12.08 15.94
N LEU A 62 -8.43 12.38 16.96
CA LEU A 62 -8.76 13.42 17.95
C LEU A 62 -8.74 14.83 17.33
N ASN A 63 -7.79 15.13 16.45
CA ASN A 63 -7.73 16.41 15.74
C ASN A 63 -8.86 16.57 14.72
N SER A 64 -9.20 15.53 13.96
CA SER A 64 -10.31 15.58 13.00
C SER A 64 -11.68 15.74 13.66
N ARG A 65 -11.85 15.25 14.90
CA ARG A 65 -13.11 15.35 15.67
C ARG A 65 -13.31 16.69 16.39
N SER A 66 -12.25 17.48 16.55
CA SER A 66 -12.25 18.79 17.22
C SER A 66 -12.59 19.96 16.27
N GLY A 67 -12.66 19.75 14.96
CA GLY A 67 -12.94 20.80 13.97
C GLY A 67 -11.81 21.84 13.81
N ASN A 68 -10.79 21.79 14.67
CA ASN A 68 -9.58 22.60 14.57
C ASN A 68 -8.56 21.89 13.69
N ILE A 69 -8.71 22.06 12.37
CA ILE A 69 -7.70 21.65 11.41
C ILE A 69 -6.52 22.63 11.49
N THR A 70 -5.70 22.52 12.52
CA THR A 70 -4.34 23.04 12.51
C THR A 70 -3.44 21.90 12.06
N PHE A 71 -3.26 21.75 10.74
CA PHE A 71 -2.13 20.98 10.23
C PHE A 71 -0.86 21.72 10.69
N SER A 72 -0.25 21.25 11.78
CA SER A 72 1.15 21.58 12.05
C SER A 72 1.96 21.02 10.88
N SER A 73 2.33 21.89 9.94
CA SER A 73 2.84 21.53 8.62
C SER A 73 4.22 20.84 8.64
N GLU A 74 4.77 20.59 9.82
CA GLU A 74 6.14 20.13 10.03
C GLU A 74 6.17 19.08 11.16
N PRO A 75 5.65 17.84 10.98
CA PRO A 75 6.56 16.71 10.78
C PRO A 75 5.98 15.48 10.04
N MET A 76 4.77 15.52 9.47
CA MET A 76 4.12 14.31 8.90
C MET A 76 4.94 13.66 7.78
N LYS A 77 5.59 14.46 6.93
CA LYS A 77 6.47 13.97 5.85
C LYS A 77 7.72 13.23 6.34
N ARG A 78 8.13 13.42 7.60
CA ARG A 78 9.33 12.78 8.17
C ARG A 78 9.04 11.48 8.94
N ARG A 79 7.77 11.17 9.25
CA ARG A 79 7.42 10.05 10.13
C ARG A 79 6.77 8.84 9.43
N ILE A 80 6.15 9.02 8.27
CA ILE A 80 5.47 7.93 7.56
C ILE A 80 6.39 7.42 6.44
N SER A 81 6.82 6.16 6.54
CA SER A 81 7.62 5.54 5.48
C SER A 81 6.82 5.52 4.16
N PRO A 82 7.49 5.60 2.99
CA PRO A 82 6.82 5.48 1.70
C PRO A 82 5.97 4.21 1.58
N GLN A 83 6.42 3.12 2.20
CA GLN A 83 5.77 1.81 2.23
C GLN A 83 4.52 1.82 3.10
N LEU A 84 4.57 2.41 4.30
CA LEU A 84 3.41 2.56 5.18
C LEU A 84 2.34 3.42 4.52
N ARG A 85 2.72 4.54 3.91
CA ARG A 85 1.78 5.38 3.16
C ARG A 85 1.11 4.59 2.04
N TYR A 86 1.88 3.82 1.27
CA TYR A 86 1.33 2.99 0.21
C TYR A 86 0.36 1.95 0.78
N ALA A 87 0.76 1.24 1.83
CA ALA A 87 -0.04 0.22 2.47
C ALA A 87 -1.38 0.78 2.98
N CYS A 88 -1.36 1.93 3.68
CA CYS A 88 -2.58 2.60 4.16
C CYS A 88 -3.55 2.94 3.03
N LEU A 89 -3.05 3.37 1.87
CA LEU A 89 -3.88 3.82 0.75
C LEU A 89 -4.42 2.67 -0.11
N PHE A 90 -3.67 1.58 -0.27
CA PHE A 90 -3.93 0.58 -1.32
C PHE A 90 -4.25 -0.83 -0.82
N TRP A 91 -4.13 -1.14 0.47
CA TRP A 91 -4.40 -2.50 0.96
C TRP A 91 -5.83 -2.98 0.65
N THR A 92 -6.85 -2.13 0.81
CA THR A 92 -8.25 -2.46 0.47
C THR A 92 -8.48 -2.61 -1.03
N PHE A 93 -7.78 -1.83 -1.84
CA PHE A 93 -7.81 -1.96 -3.30
C PHE A 93 -7.29 -3.35 -3.71
N HIS A 94 -6.13 -3.75 -3.21
CA HIS A 94 -5.60 -5.09 -3.46
C HIS A 94 -6.52 -6.19 -2.92
N LEU A 95 -7.12 -6.00 -1.73
CA LEU A 95 -8.09 -6.93 -1.17
C LEU A 95 -9.29 -7.16 -2.10
N SER A 96 -9.80 -6.11 -2.74
CA SER A 96 -10.94 -6.20 -3.66
C SER A 96 -10.63 -6.96 -4.97
N LEU A 97 -9.36 -7.04 -5.34
CA LEU A 97 -8.89 -7.71 -6.56
C LEU A 97 -8.43 -9.15 -6.31
N VAL A 98 -8.21 -9.52 -5.06
CA VAL A 98 -7.79 -10.87 -4.65
C VAL A 98 -9.01 -11.77 -4.54
N LYS A 99 -8.92 -12.99 -5.07
CA LYS A 99 -9.95 -14.01 -4.84
C LYS A 99 -9.95 -14.41 -3.38
N TYR A 100 -11.14 -14.63 -2.84
CA TYR A 100 -11.29 -15.15 -1.48
C TYR A 100 -10.52 -16.46 -1.32
N ASP A 101 -9.72 -16.52 -0.25
CA ASP A 101 -8.98 -17.68 0.18
C ASP A 101 -8.88 -17.66 1.71
N GLN A 102 -8.87 -18.83 2.34
CA GLN A 102 -8.87 -18.93 3.81
C GLN A 102 -7.61 -18.29 4.43
N SER A 103 -6.48 -18.30 3.73
CA SER A 103 -5.27 -17.62 4.21
C SER A 103 -5.39 -16.10 4.19
N VAL A 104 -6.17 -15.55 3.24
CA VAL A 104 -6.46 -14.11 3.14
C VAL A 104 -7.39 -13.67 4.27
N ASP A 105 -8.45 -14.45 4.53
CA ASP A 105 -9.35 -14.18 5.65
C ASP A 105 -8.60 -14.18 6.99
N CYS A 106 -7.74 -15.18 7.20
CA CYS A 106 -6.92 -15.27 8.41
C CYS A 106 -6.01 -14.05 8.62
N ILE A 107 -5.29 -13.61 7.59
CA ILE A 107 -4.37 -12.47 7.72
C ILE A 107 -5.11 -11.14 7.89
N VAL A 108 -6.26 -10.97 7.23
CA VAL A 108 -7.10 -9.77 7.38
C VAL A 108 -7.68 -9.71 8.79
N ARG A 109 -8.24 -10.82 9.30
CA ARG A 109 -8.75 -10.86 10.69
C ARG A 109 -7.69 -10.51 11.71
N LYS A 110 -6.51 -11.11 11.58
CA LYS A 110 -5.38 -10.81 12.47
C LYS A 110 -4.98 -9.34 12.43
N PHE A 111 -5.01 -8.72 11.25
CA PHE A 111 -4.76 -7.28 11.14
C PHE A 111 -5.83 -6.46 11.87
N LEU A 112 -7.12 -6.76 11.65
CA LEU A 112 -8.24 -6.07 12.29
C LEU A 112 -8.18 -6.18 13.82
N GLU A 113 -7.98 -7.39 14.34
CA GLU A 113 -7.90 -7.68 15.78
C GLU A 113 -6.74 -6.98 16.48
N ASN A 114 -5.60 -6.79 15.79
CA ASN A 114 -4.41 -6.21 16.41
C ASN A 114 -4.34 -4.68 16.31
N ASN A 115 -5.08 -4.06 15.38
CA ASN A 115 -4.88 -2.65 15.02
C ASN A 115 -6.14 -1.80 15.01
N LEU A 116 -7.34 -2.41 14.93
CA LEU A 116 -8.59 -1.68 14.69
C LEU A 116 -9.74 -2.04 15.65
N LEU A 117 -9.61 -3.13 16.40
CA LEU A 117 -10.54 -3.57 17.46
C LEU A 117 -9.86 -3.48 18.83
#